data_AF-A0A8J8GJC5-F1
#
_entry.id   AF-A0A8J8GJC5-F1
#
_cell.length_a   1.000
_cell.length_b   1.000
_cell.length_c   1.000
_cell.angle_alpha   90.00
_cell.angle_beta   90.00
_cell.angle_gamma   90.00
#
_symmetry.space_group_name_H-M   'P 1'
#
loop_
_entity.id
_entity.type
_entity.pdbx_description
1 polymer ?
#
loop_
_entity_poly.entity_id
_entity_poly.type
_entity_poly.pdbx_seq_one_letter_code
_entity_poly.pdbx_strand_id
1 'polypeptide(L)'
;MVEVEATCERREDVTLVRATVTNARSTPQTIRLRSRLEGPIWPPRAGSVAAPEWDDDEWTGTVKPGRTRGLGFASPAPPIESPVELAEACRADGDESPSSKTVLADLEEWAPTTDVLSREL
;
A
#
# COMPACT_ATOMS: atom_id res chain seq x y z
N MET A 1 9.06 5.87 -7.59
CA MET A 1 8.28 4.81 -8.27
C MET A 1 7.83 3.79 -7.22
N VAL A 2 6.82 2.97 -7.50
CA VAL A 2 6.55 1.75 -6.72
C VAL A 2 6.96 0.57 -7.59
N GLU A 3 7.80 -0.28 -7.06
CA GLU A 3 8.36 -1.45 -7.76
C GLU A 3 7.93 -2.72 -7.03
N VAL A 4 7.57 -3.74 -7.80
CA VAL A 4 7.13 -5.05 -7.30
C VAL A 4 8.00 -6.11 -7.95
N GLU A 5 8.71 -6.87 -7.12
CA GLU A 5 9.45 -8.04 -7.54
C GLU A 5 8.77 -9.26 -6.93
N ALA A 6 8.43 -10.25 -7.75
CA ALA A 6 7.79 -11.46 -7.29
C ALA A 6 8.47 -12.69 -7.87
N THR A 7 8.58 -13.72 -7.04
CA THR A 7 9.05 -15.05 -7.44
C THR A 7 8.08 -16.09 -6.93
N CYS A 8 7.95 -17.20 -7.64
CA CYS A 8 7.22 -18.35 -7.14
C CYS A 8 8.01 -19.63 -7.34
N GLU A 9 7.81 -20.56 -6.41
CA GLU A 9 8.50 -21.85 -6.36
C GLU A 9 7.46 -22.93 -6.10
N ARG A 10 7.48 -24.00 -6.90
CA ARG A 10 6.61 -25.16 -6.67
C ARG A 10 7.27 -26.09 -5.65
N ARG A 11 6.52 -26.45 -4.61
CA ARG A 11 6.86 -27.51 -3.65
C ARG A 11 5.71 -28.48 -3.56
N GLU A 12 5.93 -29.71 -4.02
CA GLU A 12 4.89 -30.74 -4.14
C GLU A 12 3.68 -30.20 -4.95
N ASP A 13 2.50 -30.18 -4.35
CA ASP A 13 1.25 -29.68 -4.91
C ASP A 13 0.94 -28.21 -4.56
N VAL A 14 1.91 -27.49 -3.98
CA VAL A 14 1.75 -26.11 -3.52
C VAL A 14 2.76 -25.17 -4.18
N THR A 15 2.27 -24.07 -4.72
CA THR A 15 3.11 -22.96 -5.20
C THR A 15 3.26 -21.93 -4.09
N LEU A 16 4.50 -21.66 -3.70
CA LEU A 16 4.85 -20.62 -2.74
C LEU A 16 5.22 -19.35 -3.50
N VAL A 17 4.55 -18.24 -3.20
CA VAL A 17 4.83 -16.94 -3.80
C VAL A 17 5.48 -16.04 -2.76
N ARG A 18 6.57 -15.38 -3.16
CA ARG A 18 7.26 -14.36 -2.37
C ARG A 18 7.32 -13.09 -3.22
N ALA A 19 6.81 -11.99 -2.68
CA ALA A 19 6.88 -10.70 -3.35
C ALA A 19 7.46 -9.64 -2.43
N THR A 20 8.16 -8.69 -3.04
CA THR A 20 8.80 -7.57 -2.38
C THR A 20 8.34 -6.30 -3.08
N VAL A 21 7.88 -5.34 -2.28
CA VAL A 21 7.40 -4.04 -2.75
C VAL A 21 8.34 -2.96 -2.25
N THR A 22 8.89 -2.17 -3.17
CA THR A 22 9.78 -1.06 -2.86
C THR A 22 9.11 0.26 -3.20
N ASN A 23 9.02 1.17 -2.23
CA ASN A 23 8.55 2.53 -2.43
C ASN A 23 9.72 3.49 -2.58
N ALA A 24 10.09 3.81 -3.82
CA ALA A 24 11.11 4.81 -4.14
C ALA A 24 10.54 6.25 -4.23
N ARG A 25 9.28 6.49 -3.83
CA ARG A 25 8.72 7.85 -3.75
C ARG A 25 9.10 8.49 -2.41
N SER A 26 9.02 9.82 -2.34
CA SER A 26 9.26 10.61 -1.13
C SER A 26 8.09 10.62 -0.14
N THR A 27 6.94 10.04 -0.51
CA THR A 27 5.73 9.98 0.31
C THR A 27 5.33 8.53 0.61
N PRO A 28 4.72 8.25 1.78
CA PRO A 28 4.15 6.95 2.04
C PRO A 28 3.13 6.57 0.97
N GLN A 29 3.07 5.29 0.60
CA GLN A 29 2.13 4.78 -0.40
C GLN A 29 1.29 3.66 0.21
N THR A 30 -0.03 3.72 0.03
CA THR A 30 -0.93 2.58 0.21
C THR A 30 -0.92 1.79 -1.09
N ILE A 31 -0.53 0.53 -1.00
CA ILE A 31 -0.27 -0.33 -2.16
C ILE A 31 -1.20 -1.52 -2.09
N ARG A 32 -1.85 -1.81 -3.22
CA ARG A 32 -2.73 -2.96 -3.40
C ARG A 32 -2.15 -3.90 -4.44
N LEU A 33 -1.97 -5.15 -4.05
CA LEU A 33 -1.46 -6.20 -4.91
C LEU A 33 -2.50 -7.30 -5.07
N ARG A 34 -2.54 -7.91 -6.25
CA ARG A 34 -3.40 -9.05 -6.57
C ARG A 34 -2.60 -10.25 -6.98
N SER A 35 -3.03 -11.43 -6.56
CA SER A 35 -2.53 -12.68 -7.14
C SER A 35 -3.04 -12.83 -8.58
N ARG A 36 -2.18 -13.31 -9.49
CA ARG A 36 -2.55 -13.70 -10.86
C ARG A 36 -2.72 -15.21 -11.03
N LEU A 37 -2.56 -15.98 -9.95
CA LEU A 37 -2.71 -17.42 -9.98
C LEU A 37 -4.20 -17.80 -10.08
N GLU A 38 -4.52 -18.72 -10.98
CA GLU A 38 -5.88 -19.25 -11.15
C GLU A 38 -6.18 -20.32 -10.09
N GLY A 39 -6.33 -19.89 -8.84
CA GLY A 39 -6.67 -20.76 -7.73
C GLY A 39 -6.78 -20.00 -6.41
N PRO A 40 -7.25 -20.65 -5.34
CA PRO A 40 -7.36 -20.01 -4.04
C PRO A 40 -5.96 -19.61 -3.54
N ILE A 41 -5.89 -18.50 -2.80
CA ILE A 41 -4.68 -18.14 -2.08
C ILE A 41 -4.78 -18.52 -0.61
N TRP A 42 -3.64 -18.88 -0.06
CA TRP A 42 -3.44 -19.24 1.33
C TRP A 42 -2.45 -18.25 1.93
N PRO A 43 -2.94 -17.11 2.44
CA PRO A 43 -2.08 -16.12 3.09
C PRO A 43 -1.49 -16.70 4.39
N PRO A 44 -0.36 -16.16 4.87
CA PRO A 44 0.20 -16.51 6.15
C PRO A 44 -0.83 -16.31 7.26
N ARG A 45 -0.95 -17.29 8.15
CA ARG A 45 -1.91 -17.27 9.25
C ARG A 45 -1.19 -17.26 10.58
N ALA A 46 -1.69 -16.45 11.51
CA ALA A 46 -1.36 -16.54 12.94
C ALA A 46 -2.54 -17.26 13.63
N GLY A 47 -2.48 -18.60 13.71
CA GLY A 47 -3.60 -19.41 14.16
C GLY A 47 -4.72 -19.49 13.11
N SER A 48 -5.95 -19.14 13.47
CA SER A 48 -7.11 -19.13 12.55
C SER A 48 -7.25 -17.85 11.72
N VAL A 49 -6.49 -16.81 12.05
CA VAL A 49 -6.62 -15.48 11.46
C VAL A 49 -5.55 -15.28 10.40
N ALA A 50 -5.96 -14.97 9.17
CA ALA A 50 -5.05 -14.53 8.13
C ALA A 50 -4.39 -13.21 8.55
N ALA A 51 -3.16 -12.97 8.08
CA ALA A 51 -2.53 -11.68 8.30
C ALA A 51 -3.45 -10.55 7.81
N PRO A 52 -3.68 -9.49 8.60
CA PRO A 52 -4.73 -8.50 8.37
C PRO A 52 -4.55 -7.68 7.09
N GLU A 53 -3.37 -7.73 6.48
CA GLU A 53 -3.10 -7.12 5.18
C GLU A 53 -3.72 -7.89 4.01
N TRP A 54 -4.21 -9.11 4.23
CA TRP A 54 -4.84 -9.93 3.21
C TRP A 54 -6.36 -9.91 3.32
N ASP A 55 -7.02 -9.61 2.20
CA ASP A 55 -8.45 -9.73 2.01
C ASP A 55 -8.68 -10.55 0.73
N ASP A 56 -9.26 -11.74 0.88
CA ASP A 56 -9.37 -12.75 -0.17
C ASP A 56 -8.07 -13.01 -0.94
N ASP A 57 -7.96 -12.55 -2.20
CA ASP A 57 -6.81 -12.68 -3.11
C ASP A 57 -5.95 -11.40 -3.21
N GLU A 58 -6.29 -10.40 -2.42
CA GLU A 58 -5.69 -9.08 -2.44
C GLU A 58 -4.85 -8.83 -1.17
N TRP A 59 -3.67 -8.25 -1.37
CA TRP A 59 -2.86 -7.72 -0.28
C TRP A 59 -2.91 -6.20 -0.31
N THR A 60 -3.17 -5.58 0.84
CA THR A 60 -3.14 -4.12 1.01
C THR A 60 -2.20 -3.75 2.14
N GLY A 61 -1.27 -2.84 1.86
CA GLY A 61 -0.36 -2.34 2.89
C GLY A 61 0.27 -1.00 2.58
N THR A 62 0.56 -0.25 3.64
CA THR A 62 1.28 1.02 3.55
C THR A 62 2.79 0.79 3.61
N VAL A 63 3.53 1.40 2.68
CA VAL A 63 4.99 1.36 2.61
C VAL A 63 5.54 2.79 2.70
N LYS A 64 6.38 3.04 3.71
CA LYS A 64 7.02 4.35 3.94
C LYS A 64 8.03 4.71 2.82
N PRO A 65 8.37 6.00 2.65
CA PRO A 65 9.36 6.44 1.67
C PRO A 65 10.70 5.72 1.81
N GLY A 66 11.26 5.26 0.69
CA GLY A 66 12.55 4.56 0.64
C GLY A 66 12.56 3.21 1.38
N ARG A 67 11.39 2.64 1.67
CA ARG A 67 11.27 1.36 2.36
C ARG A 67 10.79 0.27 1.44
N THR A 68 11.13 -0.94 1.85
CA THR A 68 10.78 -2.18 1.17
C THR A 68 9.99 -3.06 2.13
N ARG A 69 8.94 -3.72 1.63
CA ARG A 69 8.10 -4.62 2.41
C ARG A 69 7.94 -5.94 1.66
N GLY A 70 8.20 -7.04 2.36
CA GLY A 70 7.95 -8.38 1.86
C GLY A 70 6.55 -8.86 2.20
N LEU A 71 5.97 -9.65 1.31
CA LEU A 71 4.76 -10.44 1.51
C LEU A 71 4.94 -11.82 0.89
N GLY A 72 4.10 -12.76 1.30
CA GLY A 72 4.05 -14.09 0.69
C GLY A 72 2.69 -14.72 0.90
N PHE A 73 2.40 -15.72 0.07
CA PHE A 73 1.20 -16.54 0.14
C PHE A 73 1.48 -17.87 -0.57
N ALA A 74 0.59 -18.84 -0.39
CA ALA A 74 0.63 -20.10 -1.11
C ALA A 74 -0.62 -20.29 -1.97
N SER A 75 -0.56 -21.15 -2.99
CA SER A 75 -1.71 -21.52 -3.81
C SER A 75 -1.52 -22.93 -4.38
N PRO A 76 -2.57 -23.74 -4.57
CA PRO A 76 -2.46 -25.02 -5.28
C PRO A 76 -2.24 -24.83 -6.79
N ALA A 77 -2.53 -23.65 -7.33
CA ALA A 77 -2.35 -23.33 -8.74
C ALA A 77 -0.87 -23.45 -9.17
N PRO A 78 -0.58 -23.83 -10.43
CA PRO A 78 0.80 -23.94 -10.93
C PRO A 78 1.52 -22.59 -10.95
N PRO A 79 2.87 -22.57 -10.83
CA PRO A 79 3.65 -21.33 -10.86
C PRO A 79 3.58 -20.66 -12.24
N ILE A 80 3.62 -19.32 -12.23
CA ILE A 80 3.67 -18.48 -13.44
C ILE A 80 4.77 -17.43 -13.28
N GLU A 81 5.24 -16.86 -14.40
CA GLU A 81 6.36 -15.92 -14.41
C GLU A 81 6.09 -14.64 -13.61
N SER A 82 4.86 -14.12 -13.66
CA SER A 82 4.42 -12.94 -12.93
C SER A 82 3.23 -13.29 -12.03
N PRO A 83 3.45 -13.86 -10.84
CA PRO A 83 2.38 -14.35 -9.97
C PRO A 83 1.62 -13.24 -9.23
N VAL A 84 2.14 -12.01 -9.26
CA VAL A 84 1.58 -10.85 -8.55
C VAL A 84 1.48 -9.66 -9.49
N GLU A 85 0.38 -8.93 -9.38
CA GLU A 85 0.12 -7.67 -10.08
C GLU A 85 0.04 -6.50 -9.10
N LEU A 86 0.60 -5.35 -9.48
CA LEU A 86 0.32 -4.08 -8.81
C LEU A 86 -1.03 -3.54 -9.27
N ALA A 87 -2.08 -3.73 -8.48
CA ALA A 87 -3.42 -3.26 -8.80
C ALA A 87 -3.56 -1.75 -8.57
N GLU A 88 -2.99 -1.26 -7.47
CA GLU A 88 -3.11 0.15 -7.09
C GLU A 88 -1.89 0.63 -6.27
N ALA A 89 -1.51 1.89 -6.47
CA ALA A 89 -0.55 2.59 -5.62
C ALA A 89 -0.96 4.05 -5.47
N CYS A 90 -1.45 4.40 -4.30
CA CYS A 90 -1.91 5.75 -3.96
C CYS A 90 -1.04 6.32 -2.85
N ARG A 91 -0.86 7.65 -2.83
CA ARG A 91 -0.26 8.32 -1.67
C ARG A 91 -1.12 7.96 -0.46
N ALA A 92 -0.51 7.41 0.59
CA ALA A 92 -1.24 7.24 1.83
C ALA A 92 -1.55 8.64 2.35
N ASP A 93 -2.83 8.92 2.56
CA ASP A 93 -3.22 10.10 3.31
C ASP A 93 -2.50 10.01 4.65
N GLY A 94 -1.72 11.04 4.97
CA GLY A 94 -1.11 11.14 6.29
C GLY A 94 -2.24 11.03 7.31
N ASP A 95 -1.98 10.27 8.37
CA ASP A 95 -2.84 10.13 9.55
C ASP A 95 -3.76 11.34 9.72
N GLU A 96 -5.07 11.12 9.48
CA GLU A 96 -6.12 12.13 9.33
C GLU A 96 -5.78 13.32 8.41
N SER A 97 -6.42 13.39 7.24
CA SER A 97 -6.69 14.69 6.63
C SER A 97 -7.30 15.57 7.73
N PRO A 98 -6.66 16.68 8.15
CA PRO A 98 -7.22 17.54 9.17
C PRO A 98 -8.64 17.87 8.75
N SER A 99 -9.59 17.70 9.67
CA SER A 99 -10.98 18.09 9.43
C SER A 99 -10.99 19.49 8.82
N SER A 100 -11.88 19.75 7.86
CA SER A 100 -11.96 21.06 7.19
C SER A 100 -11.99 22.22 8.19
N LYS A 101 -12.54 21.99 9.39
CA LYS A 101 -12.53 22.93 10.50
C LYS A 101 -11.12 23.24 11.04
N THR A 102 -10.25 22.24 11.18
CA THR A 102 -8.85 22.41 11.60
C THR A 102 -8.04 23.13 10.53
N VAL A 103 -8.26 22.81 9.25
CA VAL A 103 -7.62 23.50 8.13
C VAL A 103 -8.03 24.98 8.07
N LEU A 104 -9.32 25.26 8.26
CA LEU A 104 -9.83 26.63 8.29
C LEU A 104 -9.25 27.41 9.48
N ALA A 105 -9.19 26.82 10.67
CA ALA A 105 -8.61 27.48 11.85
C ALA A 105 -7.13 27.85 11.66
N ASP A 106 -6.33 26.97 11.04
CA ASP A 106 -4.91 27.23 10.73
C ASP A 106 -4.74 28.35 9.70
N LEU A 107 -5.62 28.41 8.68
CA LEU A 107 -5.66 29.49 7.70
C LEU A 107 -6.11 30.84 8.29
N GLU A 108 -7.05 30.82 9.22
CA GLU A 108 -7.52 31.99 9.96
C GLU A 108 -6.47 32.50 10.95
N GLU A 109 -5.68 31.61 11.54
CA GLU A 109 -4.54 31.95 12.40
C GLU A 109 -3.41 32.59 11.59
N TRP A 110 -3.19 32.13 10.36
CA TRP A 110 -2.31 32.77 9.38
C TRP A 110 -2.98 33.97 8.68
N ALA A 111 -3.86 34.72 9.37
CA ALA A 111 -4.38 35.96 8.82
C ALA A 111 -3.24 36.99 8.69
N PRO A 112 -2.96 37.53 7.48
CA PRO A 112 -2.00 38.61 7.34
C PRO A 112 -2.46 39.80 8.18
N THR A 113 -1.52 40.46 8.87
CA THR A 113 -1.82 41.66 9.67
C THR A 113 -2.55 42.69 8.82
N THR A 114 -3.58 43.33 9.38
CA THR A 114 -4.47 44.29 8.71
C THR A 114 -3.71 45.42 7.97
N ASP A 115 -2.48 45.73 8.39
CA ASP A 115 -1.58 46.65 7.70
C ASP A 115 -1.26 46.24 6.24
N VAL A 116 -1.35 44.95 5.89
CA VAL A 116 -1.17 44.45 4.51
C VAL A 116 -2.41 44.72 3.63
N LEU A 117 -3.61 44.73 4.24
CA LEU A 117 -4.88 44.98 3.55
C LEU A 117 -5.14 46.48 3.30
N SER A 118 -4.30 47.35 3.85
CA SER A 118 -4.47 48.80 3.80
C SER A 118 -3.85 49.47 2.57
N ARG A 119 -3.43 48.69 1.55
CA ARG A 119 -2.72 49.20 0.38
C ARG A 119 -3.45 48.95 -0.94
N GLU A 120 -4.77 49.15 -1.00
CA GLU A 120 -5.45 49.49 -2.26
C GLU A 120 -6.58 50.52 -1.98
N LEU A 121 -6.23 51.78 -2.26
CA LEU A 121 -7.02 52.99 -2.58
C LEU A 121 -8.31 53.31 -1.79
#